data_AF-A0A1I0M6B5-F1
#
_entry.id   AF-A0A1I0M6B5-F1
#
_cell.length_a   1.000
_cell.length_b   1.000
_cell.length_c   1.000
_cell.angle_alpha   90.00
_cell.angle_beta   90.00
_cell.angle_gamma   90.00
#
_symmetry.space_group_name_H-M   'P 1'
#
loop_
_entity.id
_entity.type
_entity.pdbx_description
1 polymer ?
#
loop_
_entity_poly.entity_id
_entity_poly.type
_entity_poly.pdbx_seq_one_letter_code
_entity_poly.pdbx_strand_id
1 'polypeptide(L)'
;MSTRNASDERRIDPETDDATANDGATADGPADGDDDLVELAARAELLEAENRRLRTEYARVRRAQYRRTAAGLALIGVLAALAAVPFPDGRAVLFALAATGLFGGVLTYYLTPGAFVAADVGERIYAATATNQAAIADELGLGDDRVYLPADAGAGARLYVPQRATDDRPLPAREELDGPIATDRDHRGLVLEPTGATLFEEFERTLTDPLATDPGQLATQLADGLVEQFELAARADPDADPADGRVTVAVGDSAFGDVDRFDHPIASFLAVGVAAGLDRPVRLSIAPGDEQAEWLVTCRWDDRGVEEDAGTIDANATAVDETEASGTGDDESSPEQ
;
A
#
# COMPACT_ATOMS: atom_id res chain seq x y z
N MET A 1 -45.42 -18.79 -45.23
CA MET A 1 -45.07 -18.58 -46.65
C MET A 1 -43.55 -18.38 -46.70
N SER A 2 -42.70 -19.39 -46.92
CA SER A 2 -42.59 -20.39 -47.99
C SER A 2 -42.33 -19.77 -49.37
N THR A 3 -41.06 -19.87 -49.83
CA THR A 3 -40.49 -20.00 -51.19
C THR A 3 -38.98 -19.71 -51.03
N ARG A 4 -37.96 -20.58 -51.20
CA ARG A 4 -37.68 -21.75 -52.07
C ARG A 4 -37.81 -21.49 -53.58
N ASN A 5 -36.66 -21.39 -54.23
CA ASN A 5 -36.30 -21.70 -55.63
C ASN A 5 -34.79 -22.04 -55.56
N ALA A 6 -34.22 -23.22 -55.88
CA ALA A 6 -34.33 -24.12 -57.05
C ALA A 6 -34.17 -23.30 -58.35
N SER A 7 -33.19 -23.52 -59.23
CA SER A 7 -32.54 -24.75 -59.75
C SER A 7 -31.13 -24.37 -60.26
N ASP A 8 -30.17 -25.26 -60.54
CA ASP A 8 -30.16 -26.17 -61.69
C ASP A 8 -28.97 -27.16 -61.63
N GLU A 9 -29.19 -28.32 -62.25
CA GLU A 9 -28.47 -29.58 -62.15
C GLU A 9 -27.36 -29.77 -63.22
N ARG A 10 -26.37 -30.63 -62.91
CA ARG A 10 -25.70 -31.68 -63.77
C ARG A 10 -24.24 -31.86 -63.34
N ARG A 11 -23.64 -33.05 -63.21
CA ARG A 11 -23.96 -34.44 -63.62
C ARG A 11 -22.97 -35.39 -62.89
N ILE A 12 -23.39 -36.62 -62.69
CA ILE A 12 -22.74 -37.72 -61.93
C ILE A 12 -21.88 -38.64 -62.84
N ASP A 13 -20.65 -38.95 -62.38
CA ASP A 13 -19.81 -40.20 -62.34
C ASP A 13 -19.53 -41.05 -63.63
N PRO A 14 -18.59 -42.07 -63.67
CA PRO A 14 -17.90 -42.81 -62.58
C PRO A 14 -16.43 -43.32 -62.79
N GLU A 15 -15.87 -43.91 -61.70
CA GLU A 15 -14.87 -45.01 -61.55
C GLU A 15 -13.51 -44.95 -62.28
N THR A 16 -12.36 -45.31 -61.68
CA THR A 16 -12.06 -46.61 -61.06
C THR A 16 -10.74 -46.56 -60.25
N ASP A 17 -10.67 -47.38 -59.19
CA ASP A 17 -9.50 -47.74 -58.36
C ASP A 17 -8.22 -48.08 -59.13
N ASP A 18 -7.05 -47.69 -58.59
CA ASP A 18 -5.99 -48.65 -58.33
C ASP A 18 -5.08 -48.20 -57.18
N ALA A 19 -4.77 -49.15 -56.30
CA ALA A 19 -4.04 -48.97 -55.06
C ALA A 19 -2.54 -49.19 -55.27
N THR A 20 -1.67 -48.38 -54.64
CA THR A 20 -0.40 -48.86 -54.08
C THR A 20 0.06 -47.90 -52.97
N ALA A 21 0.12 -48.42 -51.75
CA ALA A 21 0.77 -47.80 -50.61
C ALA A 21 2.31 -47.81 -50.78
N ASN A 22 2.97 -46.69 -50.50
CA ASN A 22 4.23 -46.72 -49.73
C ASN A 22 4.56 -45.33 -49.13
N ASP A 23 4.52 -45.31 -47.80
CA ASP A 23 5.39 -44.64 -46.83
C ASP A 23 6.19 -43.38 -47.22
N GLY A 24 5.99 -42.31 -46.43
CA GLY A 24 6.69 -41.04 -46.56
C GLY A 24 6.11 -39.95 -45.67
N ALA A 25 6.15 -40.16 -44.36
CA ALA A 25 5.91 -39.10 -43.37
C ALA A 25 6.83 -37.89 -43.64
N THR A 26 6.25 -36.74 -43.96
CA THR A 26 6.82 -35.42 -43.68
C THR A 26 5.71 -34.56 -43.09
N ALA A 27 5.81 -34.37 -41.78
CA ALA A 27 5.12 -33.31 -41.07
C ALA A 27 5.86 -32.00 -41.35
N ASP A 28 5.11 -30.99 -41.81
CA ASP A 28 5.48 -29.56 -41.86
C ASP A 28 4.12 -28.84 -41.79
N GLY A 29 3.76 -27.98 -40.84
CA GLY A 29 4.35 -27.47 -39.60
C GLY A 29 3.35 -26.38 -39.09
N PRO A 30 3.08 -26.25 -37.78
CA PRO A 30 2.29 -25.14 -37.25
C PRO A 30 3.23 -23.94 -37.07
N ALA A 31 3.17 -22.94 -37.95
CA ALA A 31 4.11 -21.81 -37.92
C ALA A 31 3.51 -20.42 -38.20
N ASP A 32 2.22 -20.28 -38.55
CA ASP A 32 1.62 -18.96 -38.85
C ASP A 32 1.12 -18.21 -37.60
N GLY A 33 0.85 -18.89 -36.49
CA GLY A 33 0.28 -18.25 -35.28
C GLY A 33 1.32 -17.53 -34.41
N ASP A 34 2.57 -17.98 -34.43
CA ASP A 34 3.65 -17.39 -33.62
C ASP A 34 4.14 -16.07 -34.24
N ASP A 35 4.19 -15.97 -35.57
CA ASP A 35 4.59 -14.74 -36.28
C ASP A 35 3.59 -13.59 -36.06
N ASP A 36 2.28 -13.89 -36.08
CA ASP A 36 1.22 -12.91 -35.80
C ASP A 36 1.25 -12.41 -34.34
N LEU A 37 1.56 -13.28 -33.38
CA LEU A 37 1.69 -12.92 -31.96
C LEU A 37 2.92 -12.04 -31.70
N VAL A 38 4.03 -12.31 -32.39
CA VAL A 38 5.24 -11.49 -32.34
C VAL A 38 5.01 -10.11 -32.96
N GLU A 39 4.28 -10.03 -34.07
CA GLU A 39 3.92 -8.75 -34.70
C GLU A 39 2.97 -7.92 -33.81
N LEU A 40 1.99 -8.58 -33.18
CA LEU A 40 1.07 -7.94 -32.23
C LEU A 40 1.79 -7.43 -30.97
N ALA A 41 2.72 -8.22 -30.41
CA ALA A 41 3.54 -7.82 -29.26
C ALA A 41 4.43 -6.62 -29.60
N ALA A 42 5.10 -6.63 -30.76
CA ALA A 42 5.91 -5.53 -31.24
C ALA A 42 5.08 -4.25 -31.46
N ARG A 43 3.83 -4.39 -31.93
CA ARG A 43 2.91 -3.26 -32.13
C ARG A 43 2.38 -2.70 -30.81
N ALA A 44 2.11 -3.55 -29.82
CA ALA A 44 1.74 -3.14 -28.47
C ALA A 44 2.89 -2.37 -27.80
N GLU A 45 4.11 -2.89 -27.87
CA GLU A 45 5.30 -2.22 -27.34
C GLU A 45 5.55 -0.85 -28.00
N LEU A 46 5.35 -0.76 -29.32
CA LEU A 46 5.48 0.49 -30.06
C LEU A 46 4.39 1.51 -29.68
N LEU A 47 3.13 1.07 -29.54
CA LEU A 47 2.03 1.93 -29.11
C LEU A 47 2.20 2.41 -27.67
N GLU A 48 2.68 1.55 -26.76
CA GLU A 48 3.02 1.94 -25.39
C GLU A 48 4.20 2.90 -25.33
N ALA A 49 5.22 2.70 -26.18
CA ALA A 49 6.33 3.63 -26.31
C ALA A 49 5.86 5.00 -26.83
N GLU A 50 4.94 5.03 -27.80
CA GLU A 50 4.37 6.25 -28.35
C GLU A 50 3.43 6.96 -27.37
N ASN A 51 2.60 6.22 -26.62
CA ASN A 51 1.76 6.77 -25.55
C ASN A 51 2.62 7.37 -24.42
N ARG A 52 3.70 6.67 -24.02
CA ARG A 52 4.69 7.19 -23.06
C ARG A 52 5.34 8.48 -23.58
N ARG A 53 5.76 8.52 -24.83
CA ARG A 53 6.37 9.72 -25.44
C ARG A 53 5.39 10.89 -25.47
N LEU A 54 4.15 10.68 -25.91
CA LEU A 54 3.11 11.70 -25.96
C LEU A 54 2.81 12.23 -24.55
N ARG A 55 2.66 11.37 -23.55
CA ARG A 55 2.46 11.78 -22.15
C ARG A 55 3.62 12.61 -21.60
N THR A 56 4.86 12.25 -21.96
CA THR A 56 6.08 12.98 -21.54
C THR A 56 6.19 14.36 -22.20
N GLU A 57 5.83 14.47 -23.49
CA GLU A 57 5.72 15.76 -24.19
C GLU A 57 4.59 16.63 -23.59
N TYR A 58 3.45 16.04 -23.24
CA TYR A 58 2.32 16.74 -22.60
C TYR A 58 2.67 17.31 -21.21
N ALA A 59 3.40 16.56 -20.38
CA ALA A 59 3.77 17.00 -19.03
C ALA A 59 4.73 18.21 -19.03
N ARG A 60 5.66 18.26 -19.99
CA ARG A 60 6.67 19.34 -20.08
C ARG A 60 6.09 20.64 -20.61
N VAL A 61 5.13 20.58 -21.54
CA VAL A 61 4.46 21.76 -22.11
C VAL A 61 3.55 22.43 -21.07
N ARG A 62 2.85 21.65 -20.24
CA ARG A 62 1.86 22.17 -19.28
C ARG A 62 2.48 23.00 -18.15
N ARG A 63 3.64 22.60 -17.59
CA ARG A 63 4.32 23.36 -16.52
C ARG A 63 4.79 24.74 -16.96
N ALA A 64 5.28 24.84 -18.20
CA ALA A 64 5.67 26.13 -18.78
C ALA A 64 4.44 27.03 -19.05
N GLN A 65 3.31 26.42 -19.44
CA GLN A 65 2.06 27.14 -19.68
C GLN A 65 1.49 27.73 -18.38
N TYR A 66 1.44 26.97 -17.28
CA TYR A 66 0.93 27.48 -15.99
C TYR A 66 1.81 28.59 -15.39
N ARG A 67 3.15 28.45 -15.44
CA ARG A 67 4.06 29.52 -15.01
C ARG A 67 3.93 30.79 -15.87
N ARG A 68 3.68 30.65 -17.17
CA ARG A 68 3.41 31.78 -18.06
C ARG A 68 2.07 32.45 -17.75
N THR A 69 1.03 31.68 -17.42
CA THR A 69 -0.26 32.23 -17.00
C THR A 69 -0.15 32.97 -15.67
N ALA A 70 0.54 32.38 -14.68
CA ALA A 70 0.79 33.03 -13.39
C ALA A 70 1.59 34.34 -13.56
N ALA A 71 2.66 34.31 -14.37
CA ALA A 71 3.46 35.49 -14.68
C ALA A 71 2.65 36.55 -15.47
N GLY A 72 1.78 36.12 -16.39
CA GLY A 72 0.90 37.01 -17.15
C GLY A 72 -0.11 37.74 -16.26
N LEU A 73 -0.77 37.01 -15.35
CA LEU A 73 -1.71 37.59 -14.39
C LEU A 73 -1.03 38.55 -13.42
N ALA A 74 0.15 38.17 -12.89
CA ALA A 74 0.94 39.04 -12.04
C ALA A 74 1.39 40.31 -12.78
N LEU A 75 1.84 40.18 -14.04
CA LEU A 75 2.24 41.32 -14.87
C LEU A 75 1.06 42.27 -15.11
N ILE A 76 -0.12 41.75 -15.47
CA ILE A 76 -1.34 42.55 -15.64
C ILE A 76 -1.68 43.28 -14.34
N GLY A 77 -1.60 42.59 -13.20
CA GLY A 77 -1.87 43.19 -11.89
C GLY A 77 -0.92 44.35 -11.57
N VAL A 78 0.38 44.16 -11.81
CA VAL A 78 1.42 45.20 -11.61
C VAL A 78 1.21 46.38 -12.56
N LEU A 79 0.93 46.13 -13.83
CA LEU A 79 0.67 47.19 -14.81
C LEU A 79 -0.58 48.00 -14.46
N ALA A 80 -1.65 47.34 -13.99
CA ALA A 80 -2.87 48.01 -13.53
C ALA A 80 -2.60 48.89 -12.31
N ALA A 81 -1.80 48.42 -11.34
CA ALA A 81 -1.41 49.21 -10.18
C ALA A 81 -0.60 50.45 -10.57
N LEU A 82 0.34 50.31 -11.51
CA LEU A 82 1.15 51.43 -12.01
C LEU A 82 0.29 52.46 -12.78
N ALA A 83 -0.66 51.99 -13.60
CA ALA A 83 -1.59 52.85 -14.31
C ALA A 83 -2.53 53.64 -13.37
N ALA A 84 -2.82 53.11 -12.18
CA ALA A 84 -3.69 53.79 -11.21
C ALA A 84 -3.09 55.11 -10.65
N VAL A 85 -1.78 55.33 -10.81
CA VAL A 85 -1.08 56.53 -10.33
C VAL A 85 -1.47 57.78 -11.15
N PRO A 86 -1.27 57.82 -12.49
CA PRO A 86 -1.63 58.98 -13.31
C PRO A 86 -3.13 59.12 -13.63
N PHE A 87 -3.96 58.08 -13.46
CA PHE A 87 -5.38 58.10 -13.84
C PHE A 87 -6.33 58.10 -12.61
N PRO A 88 -6.62 59.27 -12.01
CA PRO A 88 -7.44 59.36 -10.80
C PRO A 88 -8.90 58.91 -11.00
N ASP A 89 -9.51 59.22 -12.15
CA ASP A 89 -10.91 58.90 -12.44
C ASP A 89 -11.18 57.38 -12.58
N GLY A 90 -10.14 56.59 -12.90
CA GLY A 90 -10.22 55.13 -13.07
C GLY A 90 -9.58 54.31 -11.95
N ARG A 91 -9.07 54.98 -10.90
CA ARG A 91 -8.20 54.37 -9.88
C ARG A 91 -8.86 53.20 -9.14
N ALA A 92 -10.15 53.28 -8.84
CA ALA A 92 -10.88 52.20 -8.17
C ALA A 92 -10.92 50.91 -9.01
N VAL A 93 -11.20 51.03 -10.31
CA VAL A 93 -11.23 49.88 -11.23
C VAL A 93 -9.83 49.31 -11.46
N LEU A 94 -8.83 50.17 -11.60
CA LEU A 94 -7.44 49.76 -11.78
C LEU A 94 -6.87 49.05 -10.55
N PHE A 95 -7.20 49.50 -9.34
CA PHE A 95 -6.82 48.78 -8.12
C PHE A 95 -7.57 47.45 -7.93
N ALA A 96 -8.85 47.39 -8.30
CA ALA A 96 -9.58 46.12 -8.31
C ALA A 96 -8.92 45.12 -9.29
N LEU A 97 -8.59 45.56 -10.51
CA LEU A 97 -7.89 44.74 -11.50
C LEU A 97 -6.48 44.33 -11.03
N ALA A 98 -5.76 45.24 -10.37
CA ALA A 98 -4.47 44.96 -9.76
C ALA A 98 -4.58 43.86 -8.69
N ALA A 99 -5.53 44.00 -7.76
CA ALA A 99 -5.77 43.04 -6.71
C ALA A 99 -6.15 41.66 -7.28
N THR A 100 -7.10 41.60 -8.22
CA THR A 100 -7.53 40.34 -8.85
C THR A 100 -6.40 39.69 -9.66
N GLY A 101 -5.63 40.45 -10.44
CA GLY A 101 -4.52 39.93 -11.23
C GLY A 101 -3.39 39.40 -10.37
N LEU A 102 -3.03 40.13 -9.31
CA LEU A 102 -1.95 39.74 -8.41
C LEU A 102 -2.37 38.57 -7.52
N PHE A 103 -3.59 38.59 -6.97
CA PHE A 103 -4.17 37.47 -6.24
C PHE A 103 -4.28 36.22 -7.11
N GLY A 104 -4.84 36.33 -8.32
CA GLY A 104 -4.93 35.23 -9.27
C GLY A 104 -3.56 34.69 -9.68
N GLY A 105 -2.55 35.56 -9.84
CA GLY A 105 -1.17 35.17 -10.10
C GLY A 105 -0.54 34.39 -8.96
N VAL A 106 -0.68 34.87 -7.72
CA VAL A 106 -0.22 34.18 -6.50
C VAL A 106 -0.94 32.84 -6.31
N LEU A 107 -2.26 32.83 -6.45
CA LEU A 107 -3.09 31.63 -6.35
C LEU A 107 -2.68 30.60 -7.40
N THR A 108 -2.52 31.00 -8.67
CA THR A 108 -2.07 30.10 -9.74
C THR A 108 -0.65 29.59 -9.47
N TYR A 109 0.24 30.43 -8.93
CA TYR A 109 1.60 30.03 -8.57
C TYR A 109 1.62 28.98 -7.45
N TYR A 110 0.83 29.21 -6.38
CA TYR A 110 0.75 28.30 -5.24
C TYR A 110 -0.03 27.02 -5.54
N LEU A 111 -1.08 27.10 -6.35
CA LEU A 111 -1.85 25.95 -6.81
C LEU A 111 -1.17 25.18 -7.94
N THR A 112 -0.05 25.68 -8.50
CA THR A 112 0.72 24.92 -9.51
C THR A 112 1.39 23.75 -8.81
N PRO A 113 0.98 22.49 -9.07
CA PRO A 113 1.51 21.36 -8.32
C PRO A 113 3.00 21.17 -8.60
N GLY A 114 3.75 20.92 -7.52
CA GLY A 114 5.13 20.48 -7.58
C GLY A 114 5.20 19.14 -8.32
N ALA A 115 5.83 19.15 -9.48
CA ALA A 115 6.12 18.00 -10.33
C ALA A 115 5.11 16.82 -10.33
N PHE A 116 4.14 16.83 -11.24
CA PHE A 116 3.39 15.61 -11.59
C PHE A 116 4.35 14.49 -12.03
N VAL A 117 4.45 13.44 -11.23
CA VAL A 117 4.99 12.15 -11.63
C VAL A 117 3.79 11.33 -12.12
N ALA A 118 3.87 10.76 -13.32
CA ALA A 118 2.80 9.88 -13.79
C ALA A 118 2.70 8.65 -12.88
N ALA A 119 1.49 8.17 -12.59
CA ALA A 119 1.28 6.98 -11.76
C ALA A 119 2.14 5.79 -12.23
N ASP A 120 2.22 5.58 -13.55
CA ASP A 120 3.06 4.55 -14.20
C ASP A 120 4.57 4.64 -13.86
N VAL A 121 5.06 5.80 -13.41
CA VAL A 121 6.46 5.95 -12.98
C VAL A 121 6.62 5.54 -11.52
N GLY A 122 5.66 5.92 -10.66
CA GLY A 122 5.62 5.49 -9.27
C GLY A 122 5.47 3.97 -9.17
N GLU A 123 4.55 3.40 -9.95
CA GLU A 123 4.31 1.95 -10.03
C GLU A 123 5.58 1.20 -10.43
N ARG A 124 6.31 1.63 -11.49
CA ARG A 124 7.56 0.98 -11.89
C ARG A 124 8.68 1.06 -10.84
N ILE A 125 8.81 2.20 -10.16
CA ILE A 125 9.83 2.37 -9.10
C ILE A 125 9.51 1.45 -7.92
N TYR A 126 8.24 1.41 -7.53
CA TYR A 126 7.76 0.51 -6.48
C TYR A 126 7.95 -0.95 -6.88
N ALA A 127 7.52 -1.35 -8.09
CA ALA A 127 7.60 -2.73 -8.58
C ALA A 127 9.06 -3.26 -8.55
N ALA A 128 10.03 -2.43 -8.95
CA ALA A 128 11.44 -2.79 -8.85
C ALA A 128 11.90 -2.99 -7.39
N THR A 129 11.47 -2.12 -6.48
CA THR A 129 11.78 -2.22 -5.04
C THR A 129 11.16 -3.48 -4.44
N ALA A 130 9.87 -3.72 -4.68
CA ALA A 130 9.14 -4.88 -4.20
C ALA A 130 9.75 -6.19 -4.70
N THR A 131 10.17 -6.24 -5.98
CA THR A 131 10.88 -7.39 -6.56
C THR A 131 12.19 -7.68 -5.82
N ASN A 132 12.98 -6.64 -5.53
CA ASN A 132 14.23 -6.81 -4.80
C ASN A 132 14.00 -7.25 -3.35
N GLN A 133 12.99 -6.70 -2.67
CA GLN A 133 12.66 -7.06 -1.29
C GLN A 133 12.16 -8.51 -1.20
N ALA A 134 11.30 -8.94 -2.12
CA ALA A 134 10.86 -10.32 -2.22
C ALA A 134 12.05 -11.27 -2.43
N ALA A 135 12.95 -10.95 -3.38
CA ALA A 135 14.14 -11.76 -3.63
C ALA A 135 15.09 -11.84 -2.42
N ILE A 136 15.23 -10.76 -1.64
CA ILE A 136 16.01 -10.77 -0.40
C ILE A 136 15.33 -11.65 0.66
N ALA A 137 14.01 -11.56 0.81
CA ALA A 137 13.26 -12.39 1.75
C ALA A 137 13.40 -13.89 1.40
N ASP A 138 13.30 -14.23 0.12
CA ASP A 138 13.48 -15.59 -0.39
C ASP A 138 14.89 -16.12 -0.12
N GLU A 139 15.94 -15.34 -0.43
CA GLU A 139 17.33 -15.73 -0.22
C GLU A 139 17.66 -15.93 1.27
N LEU A 140 17.03 -15.17 2.15
CA LEU A 140 17.15 -15.32 3.60
C LEU A 140 16.28 -16.47 4.16
N GLY A 141 15.48 -17.12 3.30
CA GLY A 141 14.57 -18.19 3.67
C GLY A 141 13.48 -17.74 4.62
N LEU A 142 12.96 -16.52 4.43
CA LEU A 142 11.88 -15.98 5.24
C LEU A 142 10.53 -16.56 4.82
N GLY A 143 9.56 -16.54 5.73
CA GLY A 143 8.18 -16.92 5.42
C GLY A 143 7.42 -15.81 4.70
N ASP A 144 6.23 -16.17 4.20
CA ASP A 144 5.30 -15.22 3.57
C ASP A 144 4.53 -14.36 4.58
N ASP A 145 4.62 -14.69 5.86
CA ASP A 145 3.95 -13.98 6.95
C ASP A 145 4.45 -12.53 7.04
N ARG A 146 3.53 -11.58 6.89
CA ARG A 146 3.79 -10.16 7.07
C ARG A 146 3.11 -9.69 8.35
N VAL A 147 3.90 -9.37 9.38
CA VAL A 147 3.38 -8.95 10.69
C VAL A 147 3.75 -7.49 10.93
N TYR A 148 2.75 -6.63 11.06
CA TYR A 148 2.91 -5.22 11.36
C TYR A 148 2.84 -5.05 12.87
N LEU A 149 3.95 -4.61 13.46
CA LEU A 149 4.11 -4.43 14.91
C LEU A 149 3.93 -2.95 15.24
N PRO A 150 3.04 -2.59 16.19
CA PRO A 150 2.84 -1.19 16.57
C PRO A 150 4.14 -0.60 17.10
N ALA A 151 4.51 0.57 16.58
CA ALA A 151 5.68 1.31 17.04
C ALA A 151 5.29 2.25 18.20
N ASP A 152 6.26 3.01 18.71
CA ASP A 152 5.96 4.07 19.68
C ASP A 152 4.95 5.08 19.14
N ALA A 153 4.24 5.76 20.04
CA ALA A 153 3.18 6.69 19.70
C ALA A 153 3.64 7.73 18.65
N GLY A 154 2.98 7.72 17.49
CA GLY A 154 3.27 8.60 16.35
C GLY A 154 4.24 8.05 15.30
N ALA A 155 4.79 6.84 15.47
CA ALA A 155 5.64 6.16 14.49
C ALA A 155 4.90 5.07 13.68
N GLY A 156 3.58 4.93 13.86
CA GLY A 156 2.75 3.96 13.14
C GLY A 156 3.06 2.51 13.51
N ALA A 157 3.76 1.80 12.62
CA ALA A 157 4.10 0.38 12.79
C ALA A 157 5.39 0.01 12.05
N ARG A 158 6.00 -1.12 12.42
CA ARG A 158 7.14 -1.74 11.73
C ARG A 158 6.73 -3.07 11.09
N LEU A 159 7.22 -3.33 9.88
CA LEU A 159 6.97 -4.60 9.20
C LEU A 159 7.99 -5.65 9.64
N TYR A 160 7.53 -6.70 10.29
CA TYR A 160 8.31 -7.88 10.63
C TYR A 160 7.98 -9.04 9.70
N VAL A 161 9.02 -9.59 9.06
CA VAL A 161 8.93 -10.79 8.20
C VAL A 161 9.77 -11.90 8.85
N PRO A 162 9.12 -12.89 9.50
CA PRO A 162 9.82 -13.90 10.28
C PRO A 162 10.40 -15.01 9.39
N GLN A 163 11.47 -15.65 9.86
CA GLN A 163 12.01 -16.85 9.20
C GLN A 163 11.13 -18.10 9.41
N ARG A 164 10.31 -18.11 10.47
CA ARG A 164 9.41 -19.21 10.82
C ARG A 164 8.05 -18.64 11.20
N ALA A 165 6.98 -19.38 10.93
CA ALA A 165 5.64 -18.99 11.32
C ALA A 165 5.56 -18.60 12.79
N THR A 166 4.81 -17.53 13.08
CA THR A 166 4.72 -16.90 14.41
C THR A 166 3.53 -17.34 15.24
N ASP A 167 2.67 -18.23 14.72
CA ASP A 167 1.39 -18.62 15.36
C ASP A 167 1.50 -19.03 16.83
N ASP A 168 2.60 -19.69 17.21
CA ASP A 168 2.83 -20.20 18.57
C ASP A 168 4.08 -19.58 19.23
N ARG A 169 4.54 -18.43 18.74
CA ARG A 169 5.84 -17.84 19.13
C ARG A 169 5.64 -16.38 19.56
N PRO A 170 6.38 -15.92 20.59
CA PRO A 170 6.37 -14.51 20.93
C PRO A 170 6.88 -13.68 19.74
N LEU A 171 6.25 -12.53 19.55
CA LEU A 171 6.70 -11.52 18.60
C LEU A 171 7.81 -10.67 19.24
N PRO A 172 8.74 -10.11 18.45
CA PRO A 172 9.77 -9.25 18.99
C PRO A 172 9.16 -8.04 19.73
N ALA A 173 9.75 -7.69 20.88
CA ALA A 173 9.38 -6.49 21.61
C ALA A 173 9.74 -5.23 20.81
N ARG A 174 9.15 -4.07 21.14
CA ARG A 174 9.35 -2.81 20.40
C ARG A 174 10.83 -2.40 20.36
N GLU A 175 11.55 -2.63 21.46
CA GLU A 175 12.97 -2.32 21.61
C GLU A 175 13.87 -3.20 20.72
N GLU A 176 13.35 -4.33 20.22
CA GLU A 176 14.07 -5.25 19.33
C GLU A 176 13.96 -4.85 17.84
N LEU A 177 13.24 -3.77 17.52
CA LEU A 177 12.90 -3.34 16.15
C LEU A 177 13.89 -2.31 15.55
N ASP A 178 14.99 -2.00 16.25
CA ASP A 178 15.93 -0.94 15.90
C ASP A 178 16.80 -1.21 14.66
N GLY A 179 16.83 -2.45 14.15
CA GLY A 179 17.66 -2.85 13.00
C GLY A 179 16.91 -3.62 11.93
N PRO A 180 17.36 -3.57 10.65
CA PRO A 180 16.66 -4.22 9.54
C PRO A 180 16.69 -5.75 9.58
N ILE A 181 17.60 -6.32 10.37
CA ILE A 181 17.78 -7.77 10.51
C ILE A 181 17.66 -8.12 11.99
N ALA A 182 16.60 -8.85 12.33
CA ALA A 182 16.47 -9.44 13.65
C ALA A 182 17.29 -10.74 13.69
N THR A 183 18.29 -10.79 14.57
CA THR A 183 19.26 -11.91 14.66
C THR A 183 19.09 -12.78 15.89
N ASP A 184 18.23 -12.35 16.83
CA ASP A 184 17.88 -13.13 18.01
C ASP A 184 17.38 -14.53 17.60
N ARG A 185 17.69 -15.55 18.40
CA ARG A 185 17.32 -16.93 18.07
C ARG A 185 15.82 -17.12 17.97
N ASP A 186 15.05 -16.40 18.77
CA ASP A 186 13.62 -16.56 18.84
C ASP A 186 12.89 -15.69 17.81
N HIS A 187 13.49 -14.56 17.41
CA HIS A 187 12.90 -13.55 16.53
C HIS A 187 13.63 -13.37 15.18
N ARG A 188 14.30 -14.39 14.64
CA ARG A 188 15.00 -14.27 13.34
C ARG A 188 14.08 -13.82 12.21
N GLY A 189 14.45 -12.72 11.53
CA GLY A 189 13.67 -12.18 10.42
C GLY A 189 14.19 -10.84 9.92
N LEU A 190 13.39 -10.17 9.10
CA LEU A 190 13.60 -8.79 8.67
C LEU A 190 12.64 -7.85 9.42
N VAL A 191 13.13 -6.67 9.79
CA VAL A 191 12.31 -5.59 10.36
C VAL A 191 12.44 -4.35 9.48
N LEU A 192 11.45 -4.11 8.65
CA LEU A 192 11.47 -3.05 7.65
C LEU A 192 10.64 -1.85 8.10
N GLU A 193 10.97 -0.69 7.51
CA GLU A 193 10.06 0.43 7.47
C GLU A 193 8.96 0.10 6.45
N PRO A 194 7.67 0.05 6.84
CA PRO A 194 6.62 -0.27 5.90
C PRO A 194 6.36 0.91 4.96
N THR A 195 6.09 0.60 3.70
CA THR A 195 5.74 1.55 2.64
C THR A 195 4.54 2.41 3.06
N GLY A 196 3.61 1.82 3.81
CA GLY A 196 2.43 2.47 4.37
C GLY A 196 2.67 3.41 5.54
N ALA A 197 3.85 3.40 6.20
CA ALA A 197 4.10 4.23 7.40
C ALA A 197 3.94 5.72 7.10
N THR A 198 4.67 6.22 6.10
CA THR A 198 4.61 7.65 5.75
C THR A 198 3.26 8.07 5.16
N LEU A 199 2.57 7.15 4.47
CA LEU A 199 1.19 7.38 4.02
C LEU A 199 0.25 7.53 5.21
N PHE A 200 0.40 6.66 6.20
CA PHE A 200 -0.40 6.70 7.42
C PHE A 200 -0.12 7.96 8.26
N GLU A 201 1.14 8.37 8.39
CA GLU A 201 1.47 9.64 9.05
C GLU A 201 0.81 10.85 8.38
N GLU A 202 0.83 10.91 7.05
CA GLU A 202 0.17 11.99 6.30
C GLU A 202 -1.36 11.93 6.43
N PHE A 203 -1.93 10.73 6.43
CA PHE A 203 -3.36 10.52 6.70
C PHE A 203 -3.73 11.08 8.07
N GLU A 204 -3.02 10.67 9.12
CA GLU A 204 -3.28 11.09 10.50
C GLU A 204 -3.17 12.62 10.67
N ARG A 205 -2.19 13.26 10.01
CA ARG A 205 -2.03 14.73 10.02
C ARG A 205 -3.21 15.48 9.40
N THR A 206 -3.95 14.85 8.51
CA THR A 206 -5.09 15.46 7.80
C THR A 206 -6.44 15.16 8.43
N LEU A 207 -6.50 14.20 9.36
CA LEU A 207 -7.73 13.88 10.07
C LEU A 207 -8.23 15.07 10.87
N THR A 208 -9.55 15.31 10.78
CA THR A 208 -10.22 16.35 11.59
C THR A 208 -10.60 15.82 12.97
N ASP A 209 -10.95 14.52 13.03
CA ASP A 209 -11.27 13.80 14.25
C ASP A 209 -10.14 12.82 14.59
N PRO A 210 -10.01 12.38 15.86
CA PRO A 210 -9.02 11.38 16.22
C PRO A 210 -9.19 10.08 15.41
N LEU A 211 -8.08 9.36 15.24
CA LEU A 211 -8.10 8.02 14.67
C LEU A 211 -9.03 7.11 15.48
N ALA A 212 -9.93 6.40 14.80
CA ALA A 212 -10.83 5.48 15.46
C ALA A 212 -10.09 4.27 16.04
N THR A 213 -10.54 3.82 17.21
CA THR A 213 -10.06 2.59 17.87
C THR A 213 -11.05 1.44 17.77
N ASP A 214 -12.26 1.71 17.29
CA ASP A 214 -13.24 0.69 16.92
C ASP A 214 -12.89 0.13 15.54
N PRO A 215 -12.74 -1.20 15.35
CA PRO A 215 -12.26 -1.76 14.10
C PRO A 215 -13.12 -1.42 12.87
N GLY A 216 -14.45 -1.31 13.03
CA GLY A 216 -15.35 -0.97 11.92
C GLY A 216 -15.21 0.48 11.48
N GLN A 217 -15.19 1.41 12.43
CA GLN A 217 -14.95 2.82 12.14
C GLN A 217 -13.53 3.06 11.60
N LEU A 218 -12.53 2.38 12.16
CA LEU A 218 -11.14 2.46 11.70
C LEU A 218 -11.01 1.96 10.26
N ALA A 219 -11.59 0.80 9.94
CA ALA A 219 -11.57 0.25 8.58
C ALA A 219 -12.21 1.20 7.57
N THR A 220 -13.33 1.85 7.95
CA THR A 220 -14.00 2.86 7.12
C THR A 220 -13.11 4.08 6.89
N GLN A 221 -12.54 4.64 7.96
CA GLN A 221 -11.63 5.79 7.87
C GLN A 221 -10.43 5.51 6.96
N LEU A 222 -9.82 4.32 7.08
CA LEU A 222 -8.69 3.93 6.25
C LEU A 222 -9.10 3.71 4.79
N ALA A 223 -10.24 3.07 4.53
CA ALA A 223 -10.77 2.90 3.18
C ALA A 223 -11.04 4.25 2.49
N ASP A 224 -11.64 5.20 3.20
CA ASP A 224 -11.86 6.56 2.71
C ASP A 224 -10.52 7.26 2.40
N GLY A 225 -9.50 7.10 3.27
CA GLY A 225 -8.16 7.62 3.02
C GLY A 225 -7.50 7.06 1.75
N LEU A 226 -7.65 5.76 1.49
CA LEU A 226 -7.12 5.12 0.29
C LEU A 226 -7.71 5.68 -1.01
N VAL A 227 -9.03 5.89 -1.02
CA VAL A 227 -9.76 6.31 -2.23
C VAL A 227 -9.75 7.82 -2.40
N GLU A 228 -10.10 8.58 -1.36
CA GLU A 228 -10.39 10.00 -1.46
C GLU A 228 -9.14 10.88 -1.25
N GLN A 229 -8.22 10.47 -0.37
CA GLN A 229 -7.03 11.27 -0.06
C GLN A 229 -5.85 10.92 -0.95
N PHE A 230 -5.54 9.63 -1.08
CA PHE A 230 -4.35 9.18 -1.80
C PHE A 230 -4.63 8.69 -3.21
N GLU A 231 -5.89 8.45 -3.56
CA GLU A 231 -6.30 7.90 -4.87
C GLU A 231 -5.50 6.64 -5.25
N LEU A 232 -5.18 5.78 -4.26
CA LEU A 232 -4.40 4.56 -4.47
C LEU A 232 -5.23 3.41 -5.05
N ALA A 233 -6.55 3.47 -4.86
CA ALA A 233 -7.54 2.55 -5.41
C ALA A 233 -8.77 3.34 -5.87
N ALA A 234 -9.47 2.87 -6.90
CA ALA A 234 -10.74 3.47 -7.30
C ALA A 234 -11.89 3.09 -6.35
N ARG A 235 -11.78 1.94 -5.67
CA ARG A 235 -12.73 1.49 -4.67
C ARG A 235 -12.03 0.70 -3.56
N ALA A 236 -12.49 0.92 -2.33
CA ALA A 236 -12.13 0.15 -1.15
C ALA A 236 -13.38 -0.07 -0.30
N ASP A 237 -13.83 -1.32 -0.17
CA ASP A 237 -15.02 -1.68 0.60
C ASP A 237 -14.59 -2.47 1.85
N PRO A 238 -14.65 -1.88 3.06
CA PRO A 238 -14.26 -2.55 4.28
C PRO A 238 -15.38 -3.45 4.84
N ASP A 239 -14.98 -4.62 5.32
CA ASP A 239 -15.78 -5.55 6.12
C ASP A 239 -15.02 -5.86 7.41
N ALA A 240 -15.60 -5.47 8.55
CA ALA A 240 -14.99 -5.66 9.86
C ALA A 240 -15.77 -6.71 10.66
N ASP A 241 -15.02 -7.66 11.22
CA ASP A 241 -15.52 -8.69 12.13
C ASP A 241 -14.66 -8.68 13.40
N PRO A 242 -14.95 -7.75 14.33
CA PRO A 242 -14.18 -7.61 15.56
C PRO A 242 -14.19 -8.88 16.43
N ALA A 243 -15.26 -9.69 16.34
CA ALA A 243 -15.39 -10.91 17.13
C ALA A 243 -14.42 -12.02 16.69
N ASP A 244 -14.03 -12.01 15.42
CA ASP A 244 -13.00 -12.89 14.84
C ASP A 244 -11.63 -12.20 14.73
N GLY A 245 -11.48 -10.99 15.29
CA GLY A 245 -10.23 -10.23 15.23
C GLY A 245 -9.78 -9.90 13.80
N ARG A 246 -10.73 -9.54 12.91
CA ARG A 246 -10.47 -9.40 11.47
C ARG A 246 -11.06 -8.12 10.89
N VAL A 247 -10.30 -7.50 9.98
CA VAL A 247 -10.79 -6.54 8.98
C VAL A 247 -10.35 -7.04 7.61
N THR A 248 -11.29 -7.10 6.67
CA THR A 248 -11.02 -7.39 5.26
C THR A 248 -11.46 -6.20 4.42
N VAL A 249 -10.58 -5.66 3.59
CA VAL A 249 -10.90 -4.59 2.65
C VAL A 249 -10.83 -5.14 1.24
N ALA A 250 -11.96 -5.06 0.53
CA ALA A 250 -12.06 -5.41 -0.87
C ALA A 250 -11.60 -4.22 -1.72
N VAL A 251 -10.59 -4.41 -2.56
CA VAL A 251 -9.89 -3.35 -3.31
C VAL A 251 -10.09 -3.56 -4.81
N GLY A 252 -10.41 -2.48 -5.52
CA GLY A 252 -10.55 -2.46 -6.98
C GLY A 252 -9.73 -1.35 -7.64
N ASP A 253 -9.21 -1.65 -8.84
CA ASP A 253 -8.43 -0.75 -9.68
C ASP A 253 -7.25 -0.09 -8.93
N SER A 254 -6.25 -0.88 -8.54
CA SER A 254 -5.08 -0.36 -7.84
C SER A 254 -4.17 0.49 -8.73
N ALA A 255 -3.72 1.63 -8.23
CA ALA A 255 -2.77 2.52 -8.91
C ALA A 255 -1.33 1.97 -8.97
N PHE A 256 -0.97 0.98 -8.14
CA PHE A 256 0.40 0.43 -8.02
C PHE A 256 0.53 -1.03 -8.47
N GLY A 257 -0.46 -1.52 -9.22
CA GLY A 257 -0.50 -2.87 -9.76
C GLY A 257 -1.02 -3.89 -8.76
N ASP A 258 -0.50 -5.11 -8.84
CA ASP A 258 -0.98 -6.23 -8.03
C ASP A 258 -0.73 -5.99 -6.53
N VAL A 259 -1.79 -6.10 -5.73
CA VAL A 259 -1.78 -5.73 -4.31
C VAL A 259 -1.01 -6.75 -3.47
N ASP A 260 -0.77 -7.97 -3.96
CA ASP A 260 -0.06 -9.05 -3.28
C ASP A 260 1.48 -8.90 -3.27
N ARG A 261 2.02 -7.98 -4.08
CA ARG A 261 3.44 -7.62 -4.13
C ARG A 261 3.97 -7.26 -2.74
N PHE A 262 5.27 -7.50 -2.54
CA PHE A 262 5.91 -7.29 -1.25
C PHE A 262 5.68 -5.86 -0.74
N ASP A 263 5.08 -5.76 0.44
CA ASP A 263 4.78 -4.50 1.14
C ASP A 263 4.08 -3.44 0.26
N HIS A 264 3.07 -3.86 -0.50
CA HIS A 264 2.29 -2.99 -1.39
C HIS A 264 1.70 -1.77 -0.68
N PRO A 265 1.73 -0.55 -1.28
CA PRO A 265 1.28 0.68 -0.62
C PRO A 265 -0.10 0.58 0.02
N ILE A 266 -1.08 -0.01 -0.69
CA ILE A 266 -2.44 -0.21 -0.17
C ILE A 266 -2.45 -1.14 1.04
N ALA A 267 -1.86 -2.34 0.90
CA ALA A 267 -1.92 -3.36 1.92
C ALA A 267 -1.11 -2.97 3.16
N SER A 268 0.03 -2.33 2.93
CA SER A 268 0.90 -1.75 3.95
C SER A 268 0.21 -0.62 4.71
N PHE A 269 -0.44 0.32 4.01
CA PHE A 269 -1.21 1.40 4.65
C PHE A 269 -2.33 0.88 5.55
N LEU A 270 -3.10 -0.10 5.06
CA LEU A 270 -4.17 -0.72 5.84
C LEU A 270 -3.61 -1.42 7.09
N ALA A 271 -2.56 -2.22 6.93
CA ALA A 271 -1.99 -2.96 8.05
C ALA A 271 -1.35 -2.05 9.10
N VAL A 272 -0.63 -1.00 8.67
CA VAL A 272 -0.09 0.03 9.56
C VAL A 272 -1.22 0.74 10.30
N GLY A 273 -2.27 1.15 9.59
CA GLY A 273 -3.39 1.88 10.19
C GLY A 273 -4.17 1.04 11.20
N VAL A 274 -4.41 -0.24 10.91
CA VAL A 274 -5.04 -1.17 11.86
C VAL A 274 -4.13 -1.43 13.06
N ALA A 275 -2.84 -1.66 12.85
CA ALA A 275 -1.89 -1.89 13.94
C ALA A 275 -1.76 -0.68 14.86
N ALA A 276 -1.71 0.53 14.29
CA ALA A 276 -1.63 1.78 15.04
C ALA A 276 -2.94 2.11 15.77
N GLY A 277 -4.09 2.00 15.09
CA GLY A 277 -5.39 2.33 15.68
C GLY A 277 -5.83 1.36 16.77
N LEU A 278 -5.45 0.08 16.67
CA LEU A 278 -5.74 -0.93 17.70
C LEU A 278 -4.61 -1.10 18.72
N ASP A 279 -3.46 -0.47 18.51
CA ASP A 279 -2.22 -0.65 19.27
C ASP A 279 -1.83 -2.12 19.46
N ARG A 280 -1.95 -2.91 18.38
CA ARG A 280 -1.78 -4.38 18.39
C ARG A 280 -1.03 -4.89 17.18
N PRO A 281 -0.28 -5.99 17.31
CA PRO A 281 0.28 -6.70 16.17
C PRO A 281 -0.81 -7.14 15.18
N VAL A 282 -0.59 -6.89 13.90
CA VAL A 282 -1.51 -7.25 12.82
C VAL A 282 -0.79 -8.16 11.83
N ARG A 283 -1.35 -9.33 11.56
CA ARG A 283 -0.93 -10.18 10.45
C ARG A 283 -1.71 -9.83 9.19
N LEU A 284 -1.00 -9.61 8.10
CA LEU A 284 -1.55 -9.28 6.80
C LEU A 284 -1.60 -10.52 5.91
N SER A 285 -2.74 -10.74 5.27
CA SER A 285 -2.92 -11.73 4.21
C SER A 285 -3.65 -11.11 3.03
N ILE A 286 -3.27 -11.50 1.82
CA ILE A 286 -3.80 -10.92 0.58
C ILE A 286 -4.21 -12.08 -0.31
N ALA A 287 -5.41 -11.99 -0.87
CA ALA A 287 -5.96 -12.98 -1.78
C ALA A 287 -6.58 -12.29 -3.00
N PRO A 288 -6.62 -12.95 -4.16
CA PRO A 288 -7.46 -12.48 -5.26
C PRO A 288 -8.92 -12.46 -4.82
N GLY A 289 -9.65 -11.42 -5.23
CA GLY A 289 -11.08 -11.31 -5.00
C GLY A 289 -11.91 -11.98 -6.11
N ASP A 290 -13.16 -11.59 -6.21
CA ASP A 290 -14.14 -12.08 -7.18
C ASP A 290 -14.46 -11.02 -8.27
N GLU A 291 -15.65 -11.07 -8.88
CA GLU A 291 -16.03 -10.11 -9.91
C GLU A 291 -16.29 -8.69 -9.35
N GLN A 292 -16.44 -8.56 -8.02
CA GLN A 292 -16.79 -7.30 -7.36
C GLN A 292 -15.55 -6.53 -6.88
N ALA A 293 -14.46 -7.24 -6.57
CA ALA A 293 -13.18 -6.68 -6.17
C ALA A 293 -12.02 -7.54 -6.68
N GLU A 294 -10.94 -6.89 -7.12
CA GLU A 294 -9.77 -7.60 -7.66
C GLU A 294 -8.94 -8.26 -6.55
N TRP A 295 -8.89 -7.63 -5.37
CA TRP A 295 -8.07 -8.07 -4.25
C TRP A 295 -8.82 -7.98 -2.93
N LEU A 296 -8.55 -8.93 -2.04
CA LEU A 296 -9.00 -8.94 -0.65
C LEU A 296 -7.79 -8.79 0.27
N VAL A 297 -7.71 -7.65 0.96
CA VAL A 297 -6.65 -7.36 1.93
C VAL A 297 -7.19 -7.63 3.32
N THR A 298 -6.68 -8.64 4.01
CA THR A 298 -7.16 -9.05 5.33
C THR A 298 -6.11 -8.81 6.41
N CYS A 299 -6.45 -7.95 7.36
CA CYS A 299 -5.73 -7.70 8.59
C CYS A 299 -6.34 -8.54 9.72
N ARG A 300 -5.53 -9.35 10.39
CA ARG A 300 -5.93 -10.12 11.57
C ARG A 300 -5.12 -9.74 12.79
N TRP A 301 -5.77 -9.68 13.95
CA TRP A 301 -5.12 -9.49 15.24
C TRP A 301 -5.68 -10.48 16.26
N ASP A 302 -4.85 -10.88 17.22
CA ASP A 302 -5.30 -11.73 18.31
C ASP A 302 -5.83 -10.88 19.48
N ASP A 303 -6.92 -11.34 20.09
CA ASP A 303 -7.44 -10.75 21.33
C ASP A 303 -6.71 -11.22 22.59
N ARG A 304 -5.80 -12.19 22.47
CA ARG A 304 -5.16 -12.86 23.62
C ARG A 304 -3.96 -12.11 24.21
N GLY A 305 -3.78 -10.83 23.88
CA GLY A 305 -2.60 -10.05 24.28
C GLY A 305 -2.74 -9.21 25.54
N VAL A 306 -3.91 -9.16 26.19
CA VAL A 306 -4.14 -8.34 27.40
C VAL A 306 -4.77 -9.17 28.52
N GLU A 307 -4.17 -10.31 28.84
CA GLU A 307 -4.17 -10.75 30.24
C GLU A 307 -2.91 -10.14 30.85
N GLU A 308 -3.03 -8.89 31.31
CA GLU A 308 -2.11 -8.39 32.32
C GLU A 308 -2.07 -9.46 33.41
N ASP A 309 -0.86 -9.98 33.66
CA ASP A 309 -0.51 -10.65 34.89
C ASP A 309 -0.75 -9.64 36.02
N ALA A 310 -2.02 -9.51 36.41
CA ALA A 310 -2.46 -8.88 37.64
C ALA A 310 -2.07 -9.85 38.76
N GLY A 311 -0.75 -10.00 38.92
CA GLY A 311 -0.09 -10.45 40.12
C GLY A 311 -0.64 -9.59 41.24
N THR A 312 -1.66 -10.13 41.89
CA THR A 312 -2.25 -9.60 43.10
C THR A 312 -1.11 -9.55 44.12
N ILE A 313 -0.52 -8.38 44.29
CA ILE A 313 0.27 -8.09 45.48
C ILE A 313 -0.76 -8.02 46.60
N ASP A 314 -0.99 -9.17 47.23
CA ASP A 314 -1.76 -9.32 48.45
C ASP A 314 -1.03 -8.56 49.58
N ALA A 315 -1.37 -7.29 49.71
CA ALA A 315 -0.97 -6.46 50.83
C ALA A 315 -1.94 -6.67 52.00
N ASN A 316 -1.98 -7.87 52.61
CA ASN A 316 -2.46 -8.01 53.99
C ASN A 316 -2.11 -9.34 54.69
N ALA A 317 -1.02 -9.36 55.46
CA ALA A 317 -0.80 -10.22 56.64
C ALA A 317 0.63 -9.98 57.15
N THR A 318 0.97 -9.68 58.41
CA THR A 318 0.27 -9.66 59.68
C THR A 318 1.18 -8.92 60.67
N ALA A 319 0.62 -7.99 61.45
CA ALA A 319 1.26 -7.48 62.66
C ALA A 319 0.54 -8.10 63.86
N VAL A 320 1.21 -9.03 64.56
CA VAL A 320 0.99 -9.41 65.98
C VAL A 320 2.30 -10.11 66.42
N ASP A 321 3.18 -9.44 67.15
CA ASP A 321 3.35 -9.55 68.62
C ASP A 321 3.52 -10.98 69.12
N GLU A 322 4.76 -11.37 69.46
CA GLU A 322 5.01 -12.31 70.54
C GLU A 322 6.36 -12.03 71.20
N THR A 323 6.23 -11.56 72.44
CA THR A 323 7.24 -11.46 73.47
C THR A 323 7.50 -12.87 74.01
N GLU A 324 8.73 -13.39 73.98
CA GLU A 324 9.19 -14.31 75.02
C GLU A 324 10.72 -14.34 75.13
N ALA A 325 11.17 -14.19 76.37
CA ALA A 325 12.55 -14.15 76.82
C ALA A 325 13.05 -15.55 77.24
N SER A 326 14.36 -15.65 77.49
CA SER A 326 15.14 -16.79 78.02
C SER A 326 15.83 -17.60 76.91
N GLY A 327 17.14 -17.79 76.87
CA GLY A 327 18.15 -17.73 77.91
C GLY A 327 19.09 -18.92 77.70
N THR A 328 20.26 -18.69 77.12
CA THR A 328 21.44 -19.60 77.13
C THR A 328 22.59 -18.75 76.58
N GLY A 329 23.60 -18.35 77.33
CA GLY A 329 24.40 -19.16 78.24
C GLY A 329 25.76 -19.33 77.56
N ASP A 330 26.55 -18.26 77.57
CA ASP A 330 27.98 -18.29 77.28
C ASP A 330 28.72 -19.12 78.34
N ASP A 331 29.91 -19.56 77.95
CA ASP A 331 31.04 -20.01 78.78
C ASP A 331 31.22 -21.53 78.91
N GLU A 332 32.14 -22.08 78.12
CA GLU A 332 33.26 -22.81 78.70
C GLU A 332 34.49 -22.73 77.79
N SER A 333 35.48 -21.97 78.25
CA SER A 333 36.85 -21.98 77.74
C SER A 333 37.65 -23.16 78.31
N SER A 334 38.57 -23.67 77.47
CA SER A 334 39.88 -24.28 77.82
C SER A 334 39.93 -25.78 78.19
N PRO A 335 41.12 -26.44 78.13
CA PRO A 335 42.28 -26.26 77.23
C PRO A 335 42.89 -27.58 76.69
N GLU A 336 43.88 -27.43 75.82
CA GLU A 336 45.12 -28.22 75.60
C GLU A 336 45.11 -29.76 75.68
N GLN A 337 45.51 -30.38 74.56
CA GLN A 337 46.68 -31.27 74.47
C GLN A 337 47.21 -31.32 73.04
#